data_AF-A0A6N8DLK5-F1
#
_entry.id   AF-A0A6N8DLK5-F1
#
_cell.length_a   1.000
_cell.length_b   1.000
_cell.length_c   1.000
_cell.angle_alpha   90.00
_cell.angle_beta   90.00
_cell.angle_gamma   90.00
#
_symmetry.space_group_name_H-M   'P 1'
#
loop_
_entity.id
_entity.type
_entity.pdbx_description
1 polymer ?
#
loop_
_entity_poly.entity_id
_entity_poly.type
_entity_poly.pdbx_seq_one_letter_code
_entity_poly.pdbx_strand_id
1 'polypeptide(L)'
;MFGQSQLRESILEWSLPVVNDCLREFYAQHVAARSAAFNLLSQLHFKLWTSLVTGDFDAARTDAMSLDQKAAGLKLGFDVCGAANRYVAAEVLDLSLRRFRRMPEEAMRNNQELLAILLRLKSSTAPVSQAAPAFKRAA
;
A
#
# COMPACT_ATOMS: atom_id res chain seq x y z
N MET A 1 2.62 -30.22 1.29
CA MET A 1 2.87 -28.88 1.85
C MET A 1 2.87 -27.90 0.69
N PHE A 2 1.76 -27.19 0.46
CA PHE A 2 1.76 -26.08 -0.49
C PHE A 2 2.48 -24.92 0.20
N GLY A 3 3.67 -24.59 -0.30
CA GLY A 3 4.62 -23.71 0.33
C GLY A 3 4.15 -22.26 0.32
N GLN A 4 4.55 -21.48 1.32
CA GLN A 4 4.26 -20.05 1.45
C GLN A 4 4.48 -19.25 0.15
N SER A 5 5.40 -19.70 -0.71
CA SER A 5 5.65 -19.11 -2.03
C SER A 5 4.42 -19.10 -2.94
N GLN A 6 3.63 -20.18 -2.98
CA GLN A 6 2.44 -20.28 -3.84
C GLN A 6 1.27 -19.42 -3.32
N LEU A 7 1.17 -19.28 -2.00
CA LEU A 7 0.21 -18.37 -1.37
C LEU A 7 0.55 -16.91 -1.73
N ARG A 8 1.83 -16.54 -1.69
CA ARG A 8 2.28 -15.19 -2.08
C ARG A 8 2.08 -14.93 -3.56
N GLU A 9 2.39 -15.88 -4.44
CA GLU A 9 2.09 -15.77 -5.88
C GLU A 9 0.60 -15.54 -6.13
N SER A 10 -0.27 -16.28 -5.45
CA SER A 10 -1.72 -16.05 -5.57
C SER A 10 -2.13 -14.66 -5.08
N ILE A 11 -1.61 -14.18 -3.95
CA ILE A 11 -1.86 -12.82 -3.45
C ILE A 11 -1.36 -11.77 -4.44
N LEU A 12 -0.18 -11.96 -5.04
CA LEU A 12 0.42 -11.05 -6.02
C LEU A 12 -0.48 -10.86 -7.24
N GLU A 13 -0.99 -11.97 -7.80
CA GLU A 13 -1.75 -11.95 -9.05
C GLU A 13 -3.01 -11.09 -8.97
N TRP A 14 -3.73 -11.12 -7.84
CA TRP A 14 -4.97 -10.35 -7.71
C TRP A 14 -4.79 -9.00 -7.00
N SER A 15 -3.79 -8.84 -6.13
CA SER A 15 -3.64 -7.60 -5.34
C SER A 15 -2.89 -6.50 -6.09
N LEU A 16 -1.85 -6.82 -6.88
CA LEU A 16 -1.01 -5.79 -7.51
C LEU A 16 -1.76 -4.88 -8.49
N PRO A 17 -2.66 -5.37 -9.37
CA PRO A 17 -3.44 -4.50 -10.23
C PRO A 17 -4.25 -3.47 -9.43
N VAL A 18 -4.85 -3.92 -8.33
CA VAL A 18 -5.68 -3.09 -7.43
C VAL A 18 -4.83 -2.07 -6.69
N VAL A 19 -3.65 -2.48 -6.21
CA VAL A 19 -2.66 -1.58 -5.60
C VAL A 19 -2.29 -0.45 -6.56
N ASN A 20 -1.98 -0.78 -7.82
CA ASN A 20 -1.62 0.23 -8.82
C ASN A 20 -2.77 1.20 -9.09
N ASP A 21 -4.00 0.70 -9.24
CA ASP A 21 -5.17 1.55 -9.46
C ASP A 21 -5.45 2.48 -8.27
N CYS A 22 -5.40 1.94 -7.04
CA CYS A 22 -5.58 2.71 -5.81
C CYS A 22 -4.53 3.81 -5.66
N LEU A 23 -3.26 3.50 -5.94
CA LEU A 23 -2.18 4.49 -5.86
C LEU A 23 -2.36 5.63 -6.87
N ARG A 24 -2.74 5.29 -8.11
CA ARG A 24 -2.98 6.30 -9.16
C ARG A 24 -4.18 7.18 -8.82
N GLU A 25 -5.26 6.60 -8.30
CA GLU A 25 -6.43 7.35 -7.86
C GLU A 25 -6.05 8.30 -6.70
N PHE A 26 -5.35 7.78 -5.69
CA PHE A 26 -4.95 8.55 -4.53
C PHE A 26 -4.03 9.73 -4.90
N TYR A 27 -2.98 9.49 -5.67
CA TYR A 27 -2.05 10.55 -6.05
C TYR A 27 -2.66 11.58 -7.01
N ALA A 28 -3.66 11.21 -7.81
CA ALA A 28 -4.36 12.17 -8.67
C ALA A 28 -5.14 13.23 -7.86
N GLN A 29 -5.48 12.94 -6.60
CA GLN A 29 -6.16 13.88 -5.69
C GLN A 29 -5.19 14.88 -5.04
N HIS A 30 -3.89 14.62 -5.06
CA HIS A 30 -2.90 15.39 -4.31
C HIS A 30 -1.79 15.99 -5.18
N VAL A 31 -1.62 15.48 -6.39
CA VAL A 31 -0.61 15.93 -7.34
C VAL A 31 -1.26 15.99 -8.71
N ALA A 32 -0.88 16.99 -9.51
CA ALA A 32 -1.43 17.16 -10.85
C ALA A 32 -1.29 15.85 -11.67
N ALA A 33 -2.42 15.33 -12.16
CA ALA A 33 -2.44 14.12 -12.96
C ALA A 33 -1.50 14.26 -14.17
N ARG A 34 -0.80 13.18 -14.52
CA ARG A 34 0.23 13.14 -15.60
C ARG A 34 1.48 13.99 -15.35
N SER A 35 1.63 14.62 -14.19
CA SER A 35 2.89 15.28 -13.82
C SER A 35 4.02 14.25 -13.60
N ALA A 36 5.27 14.71 -13.72
CA ALA A 36 6.42 13.89 -13.38
C ALA A 36 6.38 13.41 -11.91
N ALA A 37 5.93 14.27 -10.99
CA ALA A 37 5.75 13.93 -9.58
C ALA A 37 4.68 12.84 -9.37
N PHE A 38 3.54 12.93 -10.07
CA PHE A 38 2.50 11.92 -10.05
C PHE A 38 3.03 10.54 -10.50
N ASN A 39 3.73 10.49 -11.64
CA ASN A 39 4.27 9.25 -12.16
C ASN A 39 5.35 8.67 -11.23
N LEU A 40 6.24 9.53 -10.73
CA LEU A 40 7.32 9.14 -9.83
C LEU A 40 6.79 8.53 -8.53
N LEU A 41 5.88 9.23 -7.85
CA LEU A 41 5.33 8.76 -6.58
C LEU A 41 4.52 7.47 -6.77
N SER A 42 3.67 7.40 -7.80
CA SER A 42 2.89 6.18 -8.08
C SER A 42 3.79 4.98 -8.34
N GLN A 43 4.86 5.15 -9.13
CA GLN A 43 5.80 4.08 -9.46
C GLN A 43 6.62 3.62 -8.25
N LEU A 44 7.19 4.55 -7.48
CA LEU A 44 7.97 4.21 -6.29
C LEU A 44 7.10 3.51 -5.24
N HIS A 45 5.87 3.98 -5.08
CA HIS A 45 4.96 3.39 -4.12
C HIS A 45 4.47 2.00 -4.58
N PHE A 46 4.20 1.82 -5.88
CA PHE A 46 3.88 0.51 -6.42
C PHE A 46 5.04 -0.48 -6.27
N LYS A 47 6.28 -0.02 -6.46
CA LYS A 47 7.48 -0.82 -6.24
C LYS A 47 7.61 -1.26 -4.79
N LEU A 48 7.42 -0.34 -3.83
CA LEU A 48 7.37 -0.65 -2.40
C LEU A 48 6.35 -1.77 -2.11
N TRP A 49 5.12 -1.65 -2.61
CA TRP A 49 4.09 -2.67 -2.42
C TRP A 49 4.46 -4.00 -3.06
N THR A 50 5.11 -3.99 -4.23
CA THR A 50 5.60 -5.22 -4.86
C THR A 50 6.62 -5.93 -3.96
N SER A 51 7.63 -5.21 -3.47
CA SER A 51 8.65 -5.73 -2.54
C SER A 51 8.03 -6.28 -1.24
N LEU A 52 7.00 -5.61 -0.73
CA LEU A 52 6.28 -6.05 0.47
C LEU A 52 5.48 -7.33 0.26
N VAL A 53 4.76 -7.45 -0.85
CA VAL A 53 3.91 -8.61 -1.13
C VAL A 53 4.75 -9.83 -1.56
N THR A 54 5.86 -9.64 -2.27
CA THR A 54 6.86 -10.71 -2.49
C THR A 54 7.57 -11.11 -1.20
N GLY A 55 7.63 -10.18 -0.24
CA GLY A 55 8.28 -10.31 1.06
C GLY A 55 9.79 -10.18 1.00
N ASP A 56 10.30 -9.46 -0.01
CA ASP A 56 11.65 -8.90 -0.02
C ASP A 56 11.69 -7.64 0.86
N PHE A 57 11.85 -7.85 2.17
CA PHE A 57 11.76 -6.77 3.14
C PHE A 57 12.96 -5.82 3.12
N ASP A 58 14.11 -6.25 2.59
CA ASP A 58 15.28 -5.38 2.44
C ASP A 58 15.11 -4.46 1.22
N ALA A 59 14.55 -4.98 0.11
CA ALA A 59 14.11 -4.14 -0.99
C ALA A 59 13.00 -3.18 -0.54
N ALA A 60 11.99 -3.66 0.20
CA ALA A 60 10.90 -2.83 0.70
C ALA A 60 11.41 -1.67 1.57
N ARG A 61 12.40 -1.90 2.43
CA ARG A 61 13.01 -0.84 3.25
C ARG A 61 13.69 0.21 2.39
N THR A 62 14.45 -0.23 1.39
CA THR A 62 15.12 0.67 0.43
C THR A 62 14.13 1.48 -0.37
N ASP A 63 13.05 0.85 -0.83
CA ASP A 63 11.98 1.49 -1.59
C ASP A 63 11.20 2.51 -0.74
N ALA A 64 10.94 2.19 0.54
CA ALA A 64 10.30 3.11 1.49
C ALA A 64 11.16 4.36 1.72
N MET A 65 12.46 4.18 1.98
CA MET A 65 13.39 5.31 2.15
C MET A 65 13.45 6.20 0.89
N SER A 66 13.47 5.60 -0.30
CA SER A 66 13.45 6.32 -1.57
C SER A 66 12.15 7.11 -1.76
N LEU A 67 11.01 6.48 -1.47
CA LEU A 67 9.69 7.10 -1.54
C LEU A 67 9.60 8.31 -0.60
N ASP A 68 10.00 8.16 0.66
CA ASP A 68 9.97 9.22 1.66
C ASP A 68 10.90 10.39 1.27
N GLN A 69 12.11 10.09 0.79
CA GLN A 69 13.04 11.12 0.32
C GLN A 69 12.45 11.93 -0.84
N LYS A 70 11.81 11.27 -1.81
CA LYS A 70 11.19 11.96 -2.95
C LYS A 70 9.93 12.73 -2.54
N ALA A 71 9.10 12.17 -1.66
CA ALA A 71 7.91 12.84 -1.15
C ALA A 71 8.27 14.11 -0.34
N ALA A 72 9.31 14.05 0.50
CA ALA A 72 9.82 15.22 1.21
C ALA A 72 10.29 16.34 0.27
N GLY A 73 10.92 15.98 -0.85
CA GLY A 73 11.34 16.93 -1.89
C GLY A 73 10.17 17.67 -2.57
N LEU A 74 8.96 17.10 -2.54
CA LEU A 74 7.76 17.69 -3.13
C LEU A 74 7.00 18.62 -2.18
N LYS A 75 7.46 18.76 -0.92
CA LYS A 75 6.88 19.65 0.10
C LYS A 75 5.37 19.50 0.28
N LEU A 76 4.89 18.26 0.23
CA LEU A 76 3.48 17.96 0.52
C LEU A 76 3.24 18.14 2.03
N GLY A 77 2.22 18.92 2.39
CA GLY A 77 2.00 19.40 3.76
C GLY A 77 1.50 18.35 4.76
N PHE A 78 1.53 17.06 4.42
CA PHE A 78 1.07 15.96 5.27
C PHE A 78 1.74 14.65 4.88
N ASP A 79 1.60 13.63 5.74
CA ASP A 79 2.04 12.25 5.49
C ASP A 79 1.22 11.59 4.35
N VAL A 80 1.54 11.97 3.12
CA VAL A 80 0.88 11.49 1.90
C VAL A 80 1.15 10.01 1.66
N CYS A 81 2.35 9.53 1.99
CA CYS A 81 2.75 8.15 1.78
C CYS A 81 2.04 7.22 2.78
N GLY A 82 2.00 7.58 4.06
CA GLY A 82 1.24 6.81 5.05
C GLY A 82 -0.27 6.87 4.80
N ALA A 83 -0.80 7.99 4.30
CA ALA A 83 -2.20 8.06 3.88
C ALA A 83 -2.52 7.13 2.69
N ALA A 84 -1.68 7.13 1.66
CA ALA A 84 -1.81 6.20 0.53
C ALA A 84 -1.72 4.74 0.98
N ASN A 85 -0.79 4.41 1.88
CA ASN A 85 -0.66 3.06 2.44
C ASN A 85 -1.94 2.61 3.14
N ARG A 86 -2.55 3.47 3.96
CA ARG A 86 -3.83 3.15 4.64
C ARG A 86 -4.98 2.98 3.65
N TYR A 87 -5.00 3.78 2.58
CA TYR A 87 -6.00 3.67 1.52
C TYR A 87 -5.90 2.32 0.80
N VAL A 88 -4.72 2.01 0.26
CA VAL A 88 -4.45 0.73 -0.44
C VAL A 88 -4.72 -0.46 0.47
N ALA A 89 -4.29 -0.39 1.74
CA ALA A 89 -4.53 -1.44 2.72
C ALA A 89 -6.02 -1.77 2.89
N ALA A 90 -6.86 -0.74 3.04
CA ALA A 90 -8.29 -0.90 3.22
C ALA A 90 -8.93 -1.56 1.99
N GLU A 91 -8.59 -1.08 0.78
CA GLU A 91 -9.13 -1.60 -0.47
C GLU A 91 -8.72 -3.05 -0.72
N VAL A 92 -7.45 -3.41 -0.48
CA VAL A 92 -6.96 -4.78 -0.70
C VAL A 92 -7.56 -5.77 0.32
N LEU A 93 -7.70 -5.37 1.59
CA LEU A 93 -8.36 -6.19 2.62
C LEU A 93 -9.83 -6.41 2.32
N ASP A 94 -10.55 -5.36 1.93
CA ASP A 94 -11.96 -5.46 1.60
C ASP A 94 -12.19 -6.28 0.31
N LEU A 95 -11.32 -6.11 -0.68
CA LEU A 95 -11.34 -6.94 -1.89
C LEU A 95 -11.10 -8.42 -1.57
N SER A 96 -10.15 -8.73 -0.69
CA SER A 96 -9.90 -10.11 -0.23
C SER A 96 -11.18 -10.73 0.36
N LEU A 97 -11.87 -10.01 1.26
CA LEU A 97 -13.13 -10.47 1.85
C LEU A 97 -14.23 -10.69 0.81
N ARG A 98 -14.35 -9.76 -0.16
CA ARG A 98 -15.35 -9.85 -1.24
C ARG A 98 -15.06 -11.00 -2.19
N ARG A 99 -13.80 -11.15 -2.63
CA ARG A 99 -13.35 -12.16 -3.60
C ARG A 99 -13.44 -13.58 -3.04
N PHE A 100 -13.05 -13.77 -1.79
CA PHE A 100 -13.00 -15.08 -1.14
C PHE A 100 -14.20 -15.34 -0.22
N ARG A 101 -15.33 -14.64 -0.43
CA ARG A 101 -16.54 -14.77 0.42
C ARG A 101 -17.05 -16.20 0.59
N ARG A 102 -16.87 -17.06 -0.42
CA ARG A 102 -17.29 -18.47 -0.40
C ARG A 102 -16.21 -19.42 0.16
N MET A 103 -15.03 -18.89 0.49
CA MET A 103 -13.85 -19.63 0.94
C MET A 103 -13.27 -18.92 2.19
N PRO A 104 -13.97 -18.97 3.34
CA PRO A 104 -13.64 -18.15 4.51
C PRO A 104 -12.24 -18.45 5.09
N GLU A 105 -11.78 -19.69 5.00
CA GLU A 105 -10.42 -20.06 5.44
C GLU A 105 -9.33 -19.41 4.58
N GLU A 106 -9.56 -19.30 3.27
CA GLU A 106 -8.65 -18.64 2.33
C GLU A 106 -8.66 -17.13 2.52
N ALA A 107 -9.86 -16.54 2.71
CA ALA A 107 -10.00 -15.12 3.04
C ALA A 107 -9.25 -14.78 4.34
N MET A 108 -9.38 -15.61 5.37
CA MET A 108 -8.69 -15.44 6.65
C MET A 108 -7.18 -15.50 6.47
N ARG A 109 -6.67 -16.50 5.74
CA ARG A 109 -5.23 -16.67 5.48
C ARG A 109 -4.65 -15.50 4.70
N ASN A 110 -5.33 -15.08 3.64
CA ASN A 110 -4.92 -13.93 2.82
C ASN A 110 -4.90 -12.64 3.65
N ASN A 111 -5.91 -12.42 4.49
CA ASN A 111 -5.96 -11.24 5.36
C ASN A 111 -4.89 -11.27 6.45
N GLN A 112 -4.53 -12.44 6.99
CA GLN A 112 -3.43 -12.56 7.95
C GLN A 112 -2.09 -12.18 7.32
N GLU A 113 -1.81 -12.64 6.10
CA GLU A 113 -0.59 -12.25 5.36
C GLU A 113 -0.57 -10.76 5.02
N LEU A 114 -1.69 -10.21 4.54
CA LEU A 114 -1.83 -8.78 4.27
C LEU A 114 -1.63 -7.95 5.53
N LEU A 115 -2.22 -8.34 6.66
CA LEU A 115 -2.01 -7.65 7.94
C LEU A 115 -0.54 -7.73 8.39
N ALA A 116 0.13 -8.86 8.20
CA ALA A 116 1.56 -9.00 8.51
C ALA A 116 2.42 -8.05 7.66
N ILE A 117 2.08 -7.87 6.38
CA ILE A 117 2.70 -6.88 5.49
C ILE A 117 2.46 -5.45 6.01
N LEU A 118 1.21 -5.12 6.35
CA LEU A 118 0.82 -3.79 6.80
C LEU A 118 1.45 -3.39 8.14
N LEU A 119 1.63 -4.34 9.06
CA LEU A 119 2.31 -4.09 10.33
C LEU A 119 3.79 -3.70 10.11
N ARG A 120 4.44 -4.23 9.07
CA ARG A 120 5.82 -3.88 8.71
C ARG A 120 5.93 -2.48 8.09
N LEU A 121 4.91 -2.03 7.36
CA LEU A 121 4.81 -0.65 6.89
C LEU A 121 4.76 0.35 8.05
N LYS A 122 4.01 0.02 9.13
CA LYS A 122 3.92 0.87 10.33
C LYS A 122 5.22 0.97 11.12
N SER A 123 6.03 -0.08 11.19
CA SER A 123 7.29 -0.05 11.93
C SER A 123 8.44 0.62 11.17
N SER A 124 8.29 0.85 9.87
CA SER A 124 9.24 1.63 9.06
C SER A 124 9.02 3.14 9.14
N THR A 125 7.89 3.60 9.68
CA THR A 125 7.58 5.03 9.85
C THR A 125 7.98 5.47 11.27
N ALA A 126 9.09 6.22 11.37
CA ALA A 126 9.50 6.92 12.60
C ALA A 126 8.44 7.97 13.02
N PRO A 127 8.49 8.50 14.26
CA PRO A 127 7.30 8.87 15.03
C PRO A 127 6.48 9.99 14.37
N VAL A 128 5.19 9.71 14.27
CA VAL A 128 4.13 10.64 13.84
C VAL A 128 4.11 11.84 14.79
N SER A 129 4.51 13.01 14.27
CA SER A 129 4.12 14.28 14.90
C SER A 129 2.60 14.43 14.77
N GLN A 130 1.94 14.63 15.91
CA GLN A 130 0.48 14.63 16.06
C GLN A 130 -0.23 15.77 15.30
N ALA A 131 -1.55 15.57 15.11
CA ALA A 131 -2.61 16.48 14.63
C ALA A 131 -2.78 16.55 13.09
N ALA A 132 -3.96 16.45 12.46
CA ALA A 132 -5.38 16.38 12.83
C ALA A 132 -6.19 15.90 11.57
N PRO A 133 -7.51 16.21 11.43
CA PRO A 133 -8.67 15.51 11.94
C PRO A 133 -9.39 14.62 10.90
N ALA A 134 -10.36 13.84 11.39
CA ALA A 134 -11.20 12.92 10.62
C ALA A 134 -11.90 13.59 9.43
N PHE A 135 -11.63 13.10 8.21
CA PHE A 135 -12.40 13.46 7.03
C PHE A 135 -13.69 12.65 6.97
N LYS A 136 -14.82 13.35 7.15
CA LYS A 136 -16.16 12.87 6.80
C LYS A 136 -16.24 12.70 5.28
N ARG A 137 -16.80 11.57 4.83
CA ARG A 137 -17.34 11.42 3.47
C ARG A 137 -18.42 12.49 3.26
N ALA A 138 -18.29 13.29 2.21
CA ALA A 138 -19.38 14.12 1.71
C ALA A 138 -20.35 13.24 0.90
N ALA A 139 -21.63 13.62 1.02
CA ALA A 139 -22.87 12.99 0.57
C ALA A 139 -22.83 12.21 -0.76
#